data_AF-Q674P1-F1
#
_entry.id   AF-Q674P1-F1
#
_cell.length_a   1.000
_cell.length_b   1.000
_cell.length_c   1.000
_cell.angle_alpha   90.00
_cell.angle_beta   90.00
_cell.angle_gamma   90.00
#
_symmetry.space_group_name_H-M   'P 1'
#
loop_
_entity.id
_entity.type
_entity.pdbx_description
1 polymer ?
#
loop_
_entity_poly.entity_id
_entity_poly.type
_entity_poly.pdbx_seq_one_letter_code
_entity_poly.pdbx_strand_id
1 'polypeptide(L)'
;MMLTFIYLTILLIIVLILSLISTFINIKLKFDREKFSVFECGFDLLSILRLPFSINFYFVTIIFLIFDVELTLLLPFIFNMKSLAVSGVLMIMLIFFLILIAGFVYEWAVGLLNWFI
;
A
#
# COMPACT_ATOMS: atom_id res chain seq x y z
N MET A 1 25.94 -8.29 -3.04
CA MET A 1 25.65 -6.89 -2.65
C MET A 1 26.10 -5.88 -3.70
N MET A 2 27.35 -5.86 -4.17
CA MET A 2 27.76 -4.87 -5.18
C MET A 2 26.98 -5.00 -6.51
N LEU A 3 26.75 -6.23 -6.99
CA LEU A 3 25.92 -6.50 -8.17
C LEU A 3 24.45 -6.06 -8.01
N THR A 4 23.87 -6.22 -6.81
CA THR A 4 22.49 -5.78 -6.55
C THR A 4 22.38 -4.26 -6.52
N PHE A 5 23.39 -3.56 -6.01
CA PHE A 5 23.45 -2.10 -6.09
C PHE A 5 23.60 -1.62 -7.53
N ILE A 6 24.45 -2.28 -8.35
CA ILE A 6 24.61 -1.95 -9.77
C ILE A 6 23.29 -2.13 -10.53
N TYR A 7 22.53 -3.20 -10.26
CA TYR A 7 21.24 -3.41 -10.90
C TYR A 7 20.21 -2.32 -10.52
N LEU A 8 20.14 -1.95 -9.25
CA LEU A 8 19.24 -0.89 -8.76
C LEU A 8 19.58 0.48 -9.36
N THR A 9 20.86 0.82 -9.49
CA THR A 9 21.27 2.09 -10.10
C THR A 9 20.94 2.13 -11.59
N ILE A 10 21.13 1.02 -12.32
CA ILE A 10 20.74 0.92 -13.73
C ILE A 10 19.22 1.12 -13.90
N LEU A 11 18.40 0.49 -13.06
CA LEU A 11 16.94 0.66 -13.11
C LEU A 11 16.52 2.12 -12.88
N LEU A 12 17.10 2.78 -11.87
CA LEU A 12 16.81 4.19 -11.60
C LEU A 12 17.19 5.11 -12.77
N ILE A 13 18.36 4.86 -13.39
CA ILE A 13 18.81 5.61 -14.56
C ILE A 13 17.84 5.45 -15.73
N ILE A 14 17.35 4.24 -15.98
CA ILE A 14 16.37 3.98 -17.04
C ILE A 14 15.07 4.76 -16.81
N VAL A 15 14.54 4.74 -15.59
CA VAL A 15 13.31 5.50 -15.24
C VAL A 15 13.53 7.00 -15.42
N LEU A 16 14.67 7.52 -15.00
CA LEU A 16 15.01 8.94 -15.18
C LEU A 16 15.09 9.31 -16.66
N ILE A 17 15.80 8.53 -17.48
CA ILE A 17 15.90 8.77 -18.93
C ILE A 17 14.52 8.76 -19.58
N LEU A 18 13.67 7.78 -19.27
CA LEU A 18 12.30 7.71 -19.81
C LEU A 18 11.46 8.92 -19.38
N SER A 19 11.57 9.36 -18.13
CA SER A 19 10.88 10.56 -17.64
C SER A 19 11.37 11.85 -18.32
N LEU A 20 12.67 11.96 -18.59
CA LEU A 20 13.22 13.10 -19.32
C LEU A 20 12.72 13.10 -20.76
N ILE A 21 12.80 11.96 -21.45
CA ILE A 21 12.29 11.83 -22.83
C ILE A 21 10.80 12.20 -22.89
N SER A 22 9.97 11.74 -21.95
CA SER A 22 8.54 12.07 -21.95
C SER A 22 8.29 13.56 -21.74
N THR A 23 9.05 14.23 -20.87
CA THR A 23 8.95 15.68 -20.70
C THR A 23 9.38 16.44 -21.95
N PHE A 24 10.48 16.03 -22.60
CA PHE A 24 10.97 16.66 -23.83
C PHE A 24 9.99 16.49 -25.01
N ILE A 25 9.40 15.31 -25.18
CA ILE A 25 8.39 15.07 -26.22
C ILE A 25 7.12 15.91 -25.96
N ASN A 26 6.74 16.11 -24.69
CA ASN A 26 5.50 16.79 -24.32
C ASN A 26 5.65 18.32 -24.13
N ILE A 27 6.77 18.93 -24.55
CA ILE A 27 6.90 20.40 -24.54
C ILE A 27 5.95 20.97 -25.60
N LYS A 28 4.74 21.34 -25.17
CA LYS A 28 3.81 22.12 -25.99
C LYS A 28 4.22 23.59 -25.92
N LEU A 29 4.53 24.17 -27.07
CA LEU A 29 4.98 25.57 -27.21
C LEU A 29 3.91 26.61 -26.82
N LYS A 30 2.62 26.22 -26.77
CA LYS A 30 1.51 27.10 -26.38
C LYS A 30 0.97 26.72 -25.01
N PHE A 31 1.19 27.60 -24.05
CA PHE A 31 0.65 27.53 -22.70
C PHE A 31 -0.77 28.11 -22.70
N ASP A 32 -1.77 27.27 -22.94
CA ASP A 32 -3.18 27.70 -22.84
C ASP A 32 -3.63 27.62 -21.38
N ARG A 33 -4.15 28.71 -20.82
CA ARG A 33 -4.66 28.79 -19.43
C ARG A 33 -5.64 27.65 -19.11
N GLU A 34 -6.53 27.32 -20.04
CA GLU A 34 -7.57 26.31 -19.84
C GLU A 34 -6.98 24.89 -19.70
N LYS A 35 -5.83 24.60 -20.31
CA LYS A 35 -5.13 23.30 -20.11
C LYS A 35 -4.54 23.16 -18.70
N PHE A 36 -4.26 24.27 -18.03
CA PHE A 36 -3.76 24.28 -16.66
C PHE A 36 -4.88 24.41 -15.61
N SER A 37 -6.13 24.59 -16.05
CA SER A 37 -7.30 24.62 -15.16
C SER A 37 -7.80 23.21 -14.84
N VAL A 38 -8.49 23.06 -13.71
CA VAL A 38 -8.99 21.75 -13.25
C VAL A 38 -10.19 21.33 -14.11
N PHE A 39 -10.13 20.11 -14.66
CA PHE A 39 -11.16 19.56 -15.54
C PHE A 39 -12.31 18.95 -14.73
N GLU A 40 -13.21 19.78 -14.20
CA GLU A 40 -14.38 19.28 -13.44
C GLU A 40 -15.70 19.99 -13.83
N CYS A 41 -15.84 20.38 -15.11
CA CYS A 41 -17.04 20.98 -15.74
C CYS A 41 -17.03 22.51 -15.92
N GLY A 42 -15.87 23.16 -15.94
CA GLY A 42 -15.76 24.58 -16.33
C GLY A 42 -16.11 25.59 -15.22
N PHE A 43 -16.26 25.13 -13.98
CA PHE A 43 -16.40 25.97 -12.81
C PHE A 43 -15.11 25.95 -11.99
N ASP A 44 -14.72 27.12 -11.49
CA ASP A 44 -13.65 27.21 -10.50
C ASP A 44 -14.13 26.50 -9.22
N LEU A 45 -13.32 25.58 -8.70
CA LEU A 45 -13.61 24.90 -7.45
C LEU A 45 -13.75 25.92 -6.32
N LEU A 46 -14.98 26.16 -5.86
CA LEU A 46 -15.26 26.64 -4.51
C LEU A 46 -15.04 25.48 -3.52
N SER A 47 -13.85 24.87 -3.52
CA SER A 47 -13.57 23.72 -2.69
C SER A 47 -13.19 24.17 -1.27
N ILE A 48 -14.08 23.89 -0.33
CA ILE A 48 -13.70 23.79 1.07
C ILE A 48 -12.67 22.66 1.15
N LEU A 49 -11.46 22.97 1.64
CA LEU A 49 -10.32 22.04 1.73
C LEU A 49 -10.59 20.77 2.55
N ARG A 50 -11.73 20.69 3.23
CA ARG A 50 -12.16 19.56 4.05
C ARG A 50 -13.47 18.99 3.50
N LEU A 51 -13.33 18.06 2.57
CA LEU A 51 -14.42 17.19 2.16
C LEU A 51 -14.65 16.15 3.26
N PRO A 52 -15.91 15.80 3.60
CA PRO A 52 -16.17 14.68 4.48
C PRO A 52 -15.63 13.40 3.82
N PHE A 53 -14.67 12.77 4.50
CA PHE A 53 -14.08 11.51 4.06
C PHE A 53 -14.93 10.33 4.53
N SER A 54 -15.01 9.27 3.73
CA SER A 54 -15.77 8.09 4.13
C SER A 54 -15.01 7.30 5.20
N ILE A 55 -15.70 7.06 6.31
CA ILE A 55 -15.17 6.38 7.51
C ILE A 55 -14.74 4.94 7.19
N ASN A 56 -15.33 4.33 6.16
CA ASN A 56 -15.03 2.95 5.76
C ASN A 56 -13.56 2.80 5.31
N PHE A 57 -13.01 3.75 4.54
CA PHE A 57 -11.60 3.70 4.13
C PHE A 57 -10.64 3.85 5.33
N TYR A 58 -11.07 4.55 6.38
CA TYR A 58 -10.29 4.70 7.61
C TYR A 58 -10.20 3.37 8.37
N PHE A 59 -11.30 2.63 8.49
CA PHE A 59 -11.27 1.31 9.12
C PHE A 59 -10.43 0.30 8.34
N VAL A 60 -10.52 0.29 7.00
CA VAL A 60 -9.68 -0.57 6.17
C VAL A 60 -8.19 -0.29 6.36
N THR A 61 -7.79 0.98 6.50
CA THR A 61 -6.38 1.34 6.73
C THR A 61 -5.88 0.91 8.11
N ILE A 62 -6.70 1.02 9.15
CA ILE A 62 -6.34 0.52 10.49
C ILE A 62 -6.18 -1.00 10.49
N ILE A 63 -7.15 -1.73 9.92
CA ILE A 63 -7.10 -3.20 9.83
C ILE A 63 -5.85 -3.64 9.07
N PHE A 64 -5.55 -3.00 7.93
CA PHE A 64 -4.34 -3.26 7.17
C PHE A 64 -3.07 -3.07 8.00
N LEU A 65 -2.98 -1.99 8.78
CA LEU A 65 -1.80 -1.72 9.62
C LEU A 65 -1.60 -2.80 10.68
N ILE A 66 -2.66 -3.21 11.37
CA ILE A 66 -2.60 -4.25 12.41
C ILE A 66 -2.17 -5.59 11.78
N PHE A 67 -2.81 -5.98 10.67
CA PHE A 67 -2.50 -7.22 9.99
C PHE A 67 -1.07 -7.26 9.42
N ASP A 68 -0.55 -6.13 8.93
CA ASP A 68 0.84 -6.03 8.46
C ASP A 68 1.83 -6.24 9.63
N VAL A 69 1.57 -5.66 10.80
CA VAL A 69 2.37 -5.91 12.01
C VAL A 69 2.34 -7.38 12.39
N GLU A 70 1.17 -8.02 12.38
CA GLU A 70 1.06 -9.45 12.68
C GLU A 70 1.81 -10.35 11.68
N LEU A 71 1.80 -9.99 10.39
CA LEU A 71 2.60 -10.70 9.39
C LEU A 71 4.11 -10.52 9.60
N THR A 72 4.55 -9.32 9.99
CA THR A 72 5.99 -9.11 10.28
C THR A 72 6.47 -9.94 11.47
N LEU A 73 5.61 -10.20 12.46
CA LEU A 73 5.90 -11.09 13.59
C LEU A 73 6.06 -12.56 13.18
N LEU A 74 5.46 -12.98 12.07
CA LEU A 74 5.55 -14.34 11.54
C LEU A 74 6.89 -14.60 10.81
N LEU A 75 7.46 -13.56 10.23
CA LEU A 75 8.68 -13.59 9.42
C LEU A 75 9.92 -14.22 10.11
N PRO A 76 10.26 -13.92 11.38
CA PRO A 76 11.41 -14.55 12.07
C PRO A 76 11.25 -16.06 12.27
N PHE A 77 10.03 -16.58 12.37
CA PHE A 77 9.82 -18.03 12.52
C PHE A 77 10.26 -18.79 11.27
N ILE A 78 9.98 -18.26 10.07
CA ILE A 78 10.38 -18.87 8.80
C ILE A 78 11.90 -19.02 8.72
N PHE A 79 12.65 -17.97 9.12
CA PHE A 79 14.10 -18.00 9.08
C PHE A 79 14.73 -18.92 10.13
N ASN A 80 14.10 -19.04 11.30
CA ASN A 80 14.63 -19.81 12.42
C ASN A 80 14.14 -21.27 12.49
N MET A 81 13.35 -21.74 11.52
CA MET A 81 12.84 -23.13 11.48
C MET A 81 13.95 -24.21 11.60
N LYS A 82 15.17 -23.90 11.18
CA LYS A 82 16.30 -24.85 11.19
C LYS A 82 16.96 -25.03 12.56
N SER A 83 16.87 -24.04 13.45
CA SER A 83 17.58 -24.02 14.73
C SER A 83 16.70 -24.38 15.92
N LEU A 84 15.39 -24.23 15.81
CA LEU A 84 14.44 -24.58 16.87
C LEU A 84 13.87 -26.00 16.69
N ALA A 85 13.35 -26.56 17.79
CA ALA A 85 12.58 -27.80 17.75
C ALA A 85 11.35 -27.62 16.85
N VAL A 86 11.29 -28.39 15.75
CA VAL A 86 10.25 -28.30 14.71
C VAL A 86 8.84 -28.41 15.30
N SER A 87 8.63 -29.29 16.28
CA SER A 87 7.33 -29.46 16.95
C SER A 87 6.87 -28.23 17.73
N GLY A 88 7.78 -27.56 18.44
CA GLY A 88 7.47 -26.37 19.23
C GLY A 88 7.14 -25.17 18.35
N VAL A 89 7.89 -24.98 17.26
CA VAL A 89 7.60 -23.90 16.30
C VAL A 89 6.27 -24.14 15.60
N LEU A 90 5.97 -25.37 15.16
CA LEU A 90 4.68 -25.69 14.56
C LEU A 90 3.52 -25.39 15.50
N MET A 91 3.63 -25.72 16.79
CA MET A 91 2.58 -25.44 17.77
C MET A 91 2.34 -23.93 17.96
N ILE A 92 3.41 -23.13 18.07
CA ILE A 92 3.33 -21.67 18.21
C ILE A 92 2.71 -21.05 16.94
N MET A 93 3.13 -21.50 15.76
CA MET A 93 2.59 -21.02 14.48
C MET A 93 1.10 -21.34 14.33
N LEU A 94 0.66 -22.54 14.73
CA LEU A 94 -0.75 -22.91 14.71
C LEU A 94 -1.59 -22.03 15.64
N ILE A 95 -1.11 -21.77 16.86
CA ILE A 95 -1.80 -20.88 17.81
C ILE A 95 -1.88 -19.46 17.23
N PHE A 96 -0.79 -18.97 16.64
CA PHE A 96 -0.75 -17.65 16.02
C PHE A 96 -1.74 -17.52 14.85
N PHE A 97 -1.81 -18.52 13.97
CA PHE A 97 -2.79 -18.55 12.88
C PHE A 97 -4.24 -18.62 13.38
N LEU A 98 -4.51 -19.34 14.47
CA LEU A 98 -5.85 -19.37 15.06
C LEU A 98 -6.27 -17.98 15.57
N ILE A 99 -5.34 -17.23 16.18
CA ILE A 99 -5.60 -15.86 16.64
C ILE A 99 -5.89 -14.94 15.44
N LEU A 100 -5.09 -15.03 14.37
CA LEU A 100 -5.31 -14.28 13.12
C LEU A 100 -6.70 -14.53 12.53
N ILE A 101 -7.08 -15.80 12.40
CA ILE A 101 -8.39 -16.19 11.85
C ILE A 101 -9.52 -15.69 12.76
N ALA A 102 -9.37 -15.80 14.07
CA ALA A 102 -10.36 -15.32 15.03
C ALA A 102 -10.56 -13.80 14.94
N GLY A 103 -9.47 -13.03 14.84
CA GLY A 103 -9.50 -11.58 14.65
C GLY A 103 -10.23 -11.20 13.36
N PHE A 104 -9.89 -11.85 12.25
CA PHE A 104 -10.53 -11.61 10.95
C PHE A 104 -12.04 -11.92 10.97
N VAL A 105 -12.44 -13.05 11.57
CA VAL A 105 -13.87 -13.42 11.70
C VAL A 105 -14.62 -12.39 12.56
N TYR A 106 -13.99 -11.89 13.63
CA TYR A 106 -14.57 -10.84 14.46
C TYR A 106 -14.81 -9.55 13.66
N GLU A 107 -13.81 -9.08 12.92
CA GLU A 107 -13.94 -7.87 12.07
C GLU A 107 -15.04 -8.02 11.01
N TRP A 108 -15.17 -9.21 10.42
CA TRP A 108 -16.23 -9.50 9.47
C TRP A 108 -17.60 -9.52 10.14
N ALA A 109 -17.73 -10.14 11.31
CA ALA A 109 -18.99 -10.17 12.07
C ALA A 109 -19.47 -8.77 12.50
N VAL A 110 -18.53 -7.86 12.83
CA VAL A 110 -18.84 -6.45 13.15
C VAL A 110 -19.34 -5.68 11.92
N GLY A 111 -19.09 -6.18 10.71
CA GLY A 111 -19.52 -5.53 9.47
C GLY A 111 -18.65 -4.34 9.07
N LEU A 112 -17.44 -4.20 9.62
CA LEU A 112 -16.46 -3.18 9.22
C LEU A 112 -16.05 -3.31 7.75
N LEU A 113 -16.17 -4.54 7.22
CA LEU A 113 -15.87 -4.92 5.84
C LEU A 113 -17.11 -4.89 4.93
N ASN A 114 -18.30 -4.55 5.44
CA ASN A 114 -19.51 -4.49 4.62
C ASN A 114 -19.62 -3.12 3.96
N TRP A 115 -19.40 -3.11 2.65
CA TRP A 115 -19.59 -1.92 1.83
C TRP A 115 -21.06 -1.89 1.43
N PHE A 116 -21.87 -1.18 2.19
CA PHE A 116 -23.12 -0.67 1.63
C PHE A 116 -22.73 0.48 0.69
N ILE A 117 -22.93 0.24 -0.61
CA ILE A 117 -22.99 1.30 -1.62
C ILE A 117 -24.14 2.25 -1.30
#